data_AF-A0A7C6LY83-F1
#
_entry.id   AF-A0A7C6LY83-F1
#
_cell.length_a   1.000
_cell.length_b   1.000
_cell.length_c   1.000
_cell.angle_alpha   90.00
_cell.angle_beta   90.00
_cell.angle_gamma   90.00
#
_symmetry.space_group_name_H-M   'P 1'
#
loop_
_entity.id
_entity.type
_entity.pdbx_description
1 polymer ?
#
loop_
_entity_poly.entity_id
_entity_poly.type
_entity_poly.pdbx_seq_one_letter_code
_entity_poly.pdbx_strand_id
1 'polypeptide(L)'
;MFEEYTPPDVKGESKSKVRSLVLAIFLGFVGAHNFYLGYTNKAMIQLILSVIGGFMTNGITTIIIEIWVIVEIIFIAKGRINTDADLRPIL
;
A
#
# COMPACT_ATOMS: atom_id res chain seq x y z
N MET A 1 -41.84 -0.65 -3.49
CA MET A 1 -40.96 -1.82 -3.35
C MET A 1 -39.54 -1.28 -3.36
N PHE A 2 -38.85 -1.25 -2.23
CA PHE A 2 -37.44 -0.87 -2.18
C PHE A 2 -36.65 -2.15 -2.46
N GLU A 3 -36.00 -2.23 -3.62
CA GLU A 3 -35.06 -3.30 -3.91
C GLU A 3 -33.97 -3.24 -2.83
N GLU A 4 -33.86 -4.29 -2.01
CA GLU A 4 -32.80 -4.36 -1.02
C GLU A 4 -31.47 -4.44 -1.77
N TYR A 5 -30.72 -3.34 -1.76
CA TYR A 5 -29.41 -3.27 -2.39
C TYR A 5 -28.46 -4.19 -1.61
N THR A 6 -28.30 -5.43 -2.09
CA THR A 6 -27.18 -6.27 -1.69
C THR A 6 -25.96 -5.77 -2.46
N PRO A 7 -24.95 -5.18 -1.81
CA PRO A 7 -23.73 -4.84 -2.51
C PRO A 7 -23.17 -6.12 -3.15
N PRO A 8 -22.65 -6.03 -4.38
CA PRO A 8 -22.06 -7.19 -5.04
C PRO A 8 -21.05 -7.83 -4.09
N ASP A 9 -21.16 -9.15 -3.88
CA ASP A 9 -20.17 -9.96 -3.18
C ASP A 9 -18.80 -9.60 -3.76
N VAL A 10 -17.97 -8.94 -2.95
CA VAL A 10 -16.59 -8.59 -3.30
C VAL A 10 -15.81 -9.90 -3.28
N LYS A 11 -15.97 -10.69 -4.36
CA LYS A 11 -15.45 -12.04 -4.46
C LYS A 11 -13.93 -12.05 -4.38
N GLY A 12 -13.42 -12.49 -3.26
CA GLY A 12 -12.07 -13.05 -3.13
C GLY A 12 -11.45 -12.84 -1.76
N GLU A 13 -10.29 -13.47 -1.58
CA GLU A 13 -9.63 -13.54 -0.28
C GLU A 13 -9.15 -12.17 0.19
N SER A 14 -9.37 -11.88 1.48
CA SER A 14 -8.82 -10.70 2.13
C SER A 14 -7.30 -10.77 2.20
N LYS A 15 -6.65 -9.62 1.97
CA LYS A 15 -5.20 -9.48 2.12
C LYS A 15 -4.82 -9.39 3.60
N SER A 16 -3.68 -9.97 3.96
CA SER A 16 -3.20 -9.95 5.34
C SER A 16 -2.48 -8.64 5.66
N LYS A 17 -2.92 -7.99 6.72
CA LYS A 17 -2.30 -6.80 7.31
C LYS A 17 -0.85 -7.09 7.71
N VAL A 18 -0.60 -8.24 8.33
CA VAL A 18 0.74 -8.65 8.76
C VAL A 18 1.67 -8.79 7.56
N ARG A 19 1.22 -9.42 6.47
CA ARG A 19 2.02 -9.54 5.24
C ARG A 19 2.35 -8.16 4.65
N SER A 20 1.37 -7.25 4.64
CA SER A 20 1.58 -5.88 4.19
C SER A 20 2.63 -5.14 5.04
N LEU A 21 2.57 -5.25 6.37
CA LEU A 21 3.56 -4.66 7.28
C LEU A 21 4.96 -5.25 7.08
N VAL A 22 5.08 -6.58 6.95
CA VAL A 22 6.35 -7.25 6.69
C VAL A 22 6.95 -6.76 5.38
N LEU A 23 6.14 -6.68 4.31
CA LEU A 23 6.59 -6.14 3.02
C LEU A 23 7.03 -4.68 3.12
N ALA A 24 6.32 -3.86 3.90
CA ALA A 24 6.67 -2.46 4.09
C ALA A 24 8.00 -2.28 4.83
N ILE A 25 8.35 -3.18 5.78
CA ILE A 25 9.62 -3.11 6.52
C ILE A 25 10.80 -3.54 5.65
N PHE A 26 10.67 -4.62 4.87
CA PHE A 26 11.78 -5.16 4.08
C PHE A 26 11.93 -4.51 2.70
N LEU A 27 10.81 -4.24 2.03
CA LEU A 27 10.73 -3.74 0.65
C LEU A 27 9.84 -2.48 0.55
N GLY A 28 9.82 -1.66 1.61
CA GLY A 28 9.03 -0.43 1.64
C GLY A 28 9.46 0.59 0.60
N PHE A 29 10.78 0.77 0.41
CA PHE A 29 11.32 1.77 -0.51
C PHE A 29 10.88 1.58 -1.97
N VAL A 30 10.62 0.33 -2.39
CA VAL A 30 10.08 0.01 -3.72
C VAL A 30 8.54 0.02 -3.78
N GLY A 31 7.85 0.13 -2.63
CA GLY A 31 6.39 0.13 -2.54
C GLY A 31 5.73 -1.26 -2.57
N ALA A 32 6.43 -2.32 -2.14
CA ALA A 32 5.92 -3.70 -2.26
C ALA A 32 4.62 -3.96 -1.47
N HIS A 33 4.44 -3.31 -0.32
CA HIS A 33 3.19 -3.38 0.46
C HIS A 33 2.01 -2.76 -0.30
N ASN A 34 2.24 -1.67 -1.04
CA ASN A 34 1.21 -1.05 -1.87
C ASN A 34 0.86 -1.92 -3.10
N PHE A 35 1.84 -2.61 -3.70
CA PHE A 35 1.55 -3.63 -4.72
C PHE A 35 0.73 -4.79 -4.16
N TYR A 36 1.05 -5.27 -2.96
CA TYR A 36 0.32 -6.36 -2.31
C TYR A 36 -1.14 -5.99 -2.00
N LEU A 37 -1.38 -4.74 -1.61
CA LEU A 37 -2.72 -4.17 -1.38
C LEU A 37 -3.44 -3.77 -2.68
N GLY A 38 -2.84 -3.96 -3.85
CA GLY A 38 -3.44 -3.58 -5.13
C GLY A 38 -3.42 -2.08 -5.44
N TYR A 39 -2.77 -1.26 -4.62
CA TYR A 39 -2.60 0.18 -4.85
C TYR A 39 -1.50 0.46 -5.89
N THR A 40 -1.67 -0.09 -7.10
CA THR A 40 -0.65 -0.12 -8.16
C THR A 40 -0.16 1.27 -8.55
N ASN A 41 -1.04 2.27 -8.67
CA ASN A 41 -0.61 3.63 -9.01
C ASN A 41 0.31 4.23 -7.95
N LYS A 42 -0.02 4.02 -6.67
CA LYS A 42 0.78 4.50 -5.54
C LYS A 42 2.12 3.78 -5.48
N ALA A 43 2.10 2.47 -5.66
CA ALA A 43 3.30 1.64 -5.68
C ALA A 43 4.23 1.99 -6.85
N MET A 44 3.67 2.26 -8.03
CA MET A 44 4.43 2.69 -9.21
C MET A 44 5.10 4.04 -8.99
N ILE A 45 4.39 5.01 -8.39
CA ILE A 45 4.97 6.30 -8.04
C ILE A 45 6.13 6.12 -7.05
N GLN A 46 5.96 5.29 -6.02
CA GLN A 46 7.03 4.97 -5.07
C GLN A 46 8.24 4.32 -5.76
N LEU A 47 8.02 3.38 -6.67
CA LEU A 47 9.08 2.72 -7.41
C LEU A 47 9.84 3.69 -8.33
N ILE A 48 9.14 4.53 -9.08
CA ILE A 48 9.75 5.52 -9.97
C ILE A 48 10.54 6.56 -9.18
N LEU A 49 9.97 7.06 -8.07
CA LEU A 49 10.65 8.03 -7.21
C LEU A 49 11.87 7.44 -6.52
N SER A 50 11.79 6.21 -6.02
CA SER A 50 12.93 5.56 -5.37
C SER A 50 14.05 5.20 -6.35
N VAL A 51 13.72 4.73 -7.55
CA VAL A 51 14.71 4.31 -8.56
C VAL A 51 15.21 5.52 -9.36
N ILE A 52 14.34 6.19 -10.10
CA ILE A 52 14.72 7.29 -10.99
C ILE A 52 15.01 8.55 -10.18
N GLY A 53 14.09 8.93 -9.30
CA GLY A 53 14.28 10.11 -8.44
C GLY A 53 15.48 9.94 -7.49
N GLY A 54 15.61 8.76 -6.88
CA GLY A 54 16.77 8.41 -6.05
C GLY A 54 18.07 8.48 -6.84
N PHE A 55 18.13 7.90 -8.03
CA PHE A 55 19.32 7.97 -8.88
C PHE A 55 19.67 9.40 -9.29
N MET A 56 18.70 10.22 -9.70
CA MET A 56 18.93 11.61 -10.13
C MET A 56 19.36 12.54 -8.98
N THR A 57 18.99 12.22 -7.74
CA THR A 57 19.24 13.06 -6.57
C THR A 57 20.32 12.50 -5.63
N ASN A 58 21.09 11.51 -6.08
CA ASN A 58 22.07 10.77 -5.27
C ASN A 58 21.46 10.23 -3.95
N GLY A 59 20.23 9.74 -4.00
CA GLY A 59 19.55 9.07 -2.90
C GLY A 59 18.72 9.98 -1.98
N ILE A 60 18.70 11.30 -2.20
CA ILE A 60 17.89 12.22 -1.37
C ILE A 60 16.40 11.89 -1.51
N THR A 61 15.91 11.63 -2.72
CA THR A 61 14.52 11.22 -2.92
C THR A 61 14.21 9.90 -2.21
N THR A 62 15.15 8.97 -2.15
CA THR A 62 14.96 7.68 -1.46
C THR A 62 14.74 7.89 0.04
N ILE A 63 15.46 8.83 0.69
CA ILE A 63 15.25 9.18 2.10
C ILE A 63 13.82 9.71 2.34
N ILE A 64 13.31 10.55 1.42
CA ILE A 64 11.94 11.06 1.51
C ILE A 64 10.92 9.91 1.38
N ILE A 65 11.19 8.94 0.50
CA ILE A 65 10.35 7.75 0.33
C ILE A 65 10.36 6.88 1.59
N GLU A 66 11.50 6.71 2.27
CA GLU A 66 11.55 5.99 3.55
C GLU A 66 10.66 6.63 4.62
N ILE A 67 10.63 7.97 4.71
CA ILE A 67 9.73 8.67 5.61
C ILE A 67 8.26 8.41 5.24
N TRP A 68 7.93 8.44 3.94
CA TRP A 68 6.59 8.07 3.46
C TRP A 68 6.22 6.65 3.92
N VAL A 69 7.11 5.67 3.72
CA VAL A 69 6.89 4.27 4.10
C VAL A 69 6.59 4.13 5.59
N ILE A 70 7.35 4.83 6.46
CA ILE A 70 7.11 4.82 7.91
C ILE A 70 5.71 5.31 8.26
N VAL A 71 5.25 6.39 7.61
CA VAL A 71 3.89 6.92 7.80
C VAL A 71 2.84 5.87 7.40
N GLU A 72 3.05 5.17 6.29
CA GLU A 72 2.14 4.11 5.83
C GLU A 72 2.12 2.90 6.78
N ILE A 73 3.27 2.48 7.28
CA ILE A 73 3.38 1.41 8.29
C ILE A 73 2.53 1.77 9.52
N ILE A 74 2.67 3.01 10.02
CA ILE A 74 1.87 3.49 11.16
C ILE A 74 0.37 3.49 10.82
N PHE A 75 0.00 3.92 9.62
CA PHE A 75 -1.40 3.96 9.21
C PHE A 75 -2.01 2.56 9.06
N ILE A 76 -1.28 1.59 8.50
CA ILE A 76 -1.70 0.18 8.41
C ILE A 76 -1.81 -0.41 9.82
N ALA A 77 -0.81 -0.19 10.68
CA ALA A 77 -0.81 -0.71 12.05
C ALA A 77 -1.95 -0.13 12.91
N LYS A 78 -2.26 1.15 12.75
CA LYS A 78 -3.38 1.82 13.43
C LYS A 78 -4.74 1.58 12.77
N GLY A 79 -4.78 0.83 11.67
CA GLY A 79 -6.03 0.57 10.94
C GLY A 79 -6.63 1.80 10.25
N ARG A 80 -5.83 2.86 10.02
CA ARG A 80 -6.24 3.98 9.16
C ARG A 80 -6.26 3.57 7.69
N ILE A 81 -5.37 2.64 7.32
CA ILE A 81 -5.47 1.87 6.08
C ILE A 81 -5.97 0.48 6.50
N ASN A 82 -7.24 0.22 6.26
CA ASN A 82 -7.92 -1.03 6.66
C ASN A 82 -8.56 -1.76 5.49
N THR A 83 -8.43 -1.24 4.27
CA THR A 83 -8.90 -1.88 3.05
C THR A 83 -7.77 -2.03 2.02
N ASP A 84 -8.00 -2.87 1.03
CA ASP A 84 -7.18 -2.96 -0.18
C ASP A 84 -7.81 -2.14 -1.33
N ALA A 85 -7.24 -2.21 -2.53
CA ALA A 85 -7.74 -1.50 -3.71
C ALA A 85 -9.09 -2.01 -4.22
N ASP A 86 -9.47 -3.24 -3.89
CA ASP A 86 -10.75 -3.85 -4.22
C ASP A 86 -11.82 -3.59 -3.14
N LEU A 87 -11.54 -2.68 -2.20
CA LEU A 87 -12.39 -2.33 -1.06
C LEU A 87 -12.62 -3.49 -0.08
N ARG A 88 -11.77 -4.52 -0.10
CA ARG A 88 -11.84 -5.63 0.85
C ARG A 88 -11.14 -5.21 2.13
N PRO A 89 -11.67 -5.59 3.30
CA PRO A 89 -10.97 -5.34 4.55
C PRO A 89 -9.67 -6.15 4.57
N ILE A 90 -8.61 -5.58 5.15
CA ILE A 90 -7.35 -6.31 5.38
C ILE A 90 -7.34 -6.87 6.81
N LEU A 91 -7.02 -8.15 6.92
CA LEU A 91 -7.08 -8.91 8.17
C LEU A 91 -5.73 -8.95 8.89
#